data_AF-A0A699KY74-F1
#
_entry.id   AF-A0A699KY74-F1
#
_cell.length_a   1.000
_cell.length_b   1.000
_cell.length_c   1.000
_cell.angle_alpha   90.00
_cell.angle_beta   90.00
_cell.angle_gamma   90.00
#
_symmetry.space_group_name_H-M   'P 1'
#
loop_
_entity.id
_entity.type
_entity.pdbx_description
1 polymer ?
#
loop_
_entity_poly.entity_id
_entity_poly.type
_entity_poly.pdbx_seq_one_letter_code
_entity_poly.pdbx_strand_id
1 'polypeptide(L)'
;MDMQLVGNPAHDVYSRNRIIAIKKLTIVEWHNYKHLEWITVCRDDDKQYTFKESDYNRLCLKDIEDMLLVLVQGKLTNLNIKEHLALGVSIRMFTRSIIIQRRMEDLQLGVESCQKKLDLIKPDTYSSDLKRTTPYTAYSNLRGFIYQN
;
A
#
# COMPACT_ATOMS: atom_id res chain seq x y z
N MET A 1 -31.02 18.35 -6.44
CA MET A 1 -29.77 18.11 -5.71
C MET A 1 -30.12 17.11 -4.61
N ASP A 2 -29.93 15.82 -4.88
CA ASP A 2 -30.27 14.75 -3.93
C ASP A 2 -28.98 14.03 -3.54
N MET A 3 -28.65 14.16 -2.26
CA MET A 3 -27.53 13.50 -1.60
C MET A 3 -28.15 12.43 -0.67
N GLN A 4 -28.13 11.18 -1.10
CA GLN A 4 -28.54 9.98 -0.35
C GLN A 4 -27.47 8.91 -0.63
N LEU A 5 -26.87 8.17 0.30
CA LEU A 5 -26.89 8.08 1.76
C LEU A 5 -25.43 7.95 2.21
N VAL A 6 -25.05 8.66 3.27
CA VAL A 6 -23.79 8.40 3.98
C VAL A 6 -23.93 7.04 4.68
N GLY A 7 -23.30 6.02 4.12
CA GLY A 7 -23.08 4.76 4.81
C GLY A 7 -22.20 4.99 6.03
N ASN A 8 -22.71 4.60 7.20
CA ASN A 8 -22.06 4.75 8.50
C ASN A 8 -20.74 3.94 8.53
N PRO A 9 -19.55 4.54 8.81
CA PRO A 9 -18.25 3.89 8.62
C PRO A 9 -17.86 2.91 9.75
N ALA A 10 -18.77 2.59 10.67
CA ALA A 10 -18.47 1.87 11.91
C ALA A 10 -18.68 0.35 11.87
N HIS A 11 -19.22 -0.22 10.78
CA HIS A 11 -19.58 -1.65 10.75
C HIS A 11 -18.93 -2.52 9.68
N ASP A 12 -18.11 -1.97 8.79
CA ASP A 12 -17.53 -2.79 7.72
C ASP A 12 -16.09 -3.18 8.04
N VAL A 13 -15.94 -3.96 9.12
CA VAL A 13 -14.60 -4.42 9.54
C VAL A 13 -14.09 -5.51 8.60
N TYR A 14 -14.93 -6.43 8.12
CA TYR A 14 -14.61 -7.34 6.99
C TYR A 14 -15.93 -7.95 6.48
N SER A 15 -16.44 -7.50 5.33
CA SER A 15 -17.54 -8.21 4.69
C SER A 15 -17.01 -9.55 4.15
N ARG A 16 -17.63 -10.67 4.54
CA ARG A 16 -17.29 -12.02 4.03
C ARG A 16 -17.75 -12.24 2.59
N ASN A 17 -18.53 -11.29 2.08
CA ASN A 17 -19.21 -11.35 0.80
C ASN A 17 -18.22 -11.10 -0.32
N ARG A 18 -18.31 -11.90 -1.38
CA ARG A 18 -17.36 -11.86 -2.50
C ARG A 18 -17.58 -10.62 -3.36
N ILE A 19 -16.51 -10.05 -3.88
CA ILE A 19 -16.65 -8.99 -4.89
C ILE A 19 -17.07 -9.63 -6.21
N ILE A 20 -18.19 -9.20 -6.76
CA ILE A 20 -18.76 -9.75 -8.01
C ILE A 20 -18.61 -8.80 -9.20
N ALA A 21 -18.49 -7.50 -8.95
CA ALA A 21 -18.37 -6.50 -9.99
C ALA A 21 -17.70 -5.21 -9.49
N ILE A 22 -17.04 -4.50 -10.40
CA ILE A 22 -16.54 -3.14 -10.18
C ILE A 22 -17.51 -2.19 -10.89
N LYS A 23 -18.08 -1.23 -10.15
CA LYS A 23 -19.14 -0.34 -10.64
C LYS A 23 -18.59 0.98 -11.14
N LYS A 24 -17.68 1.59 -10.38
CA LYS A 24 -17.11 2.90 -10.68
C LYS A 24 -15.70 2.99 -10.17
N LEU A 25 -14.87 3.76 -10.84
CA LEU A 25 -13.55 4.13 -10.35
C LEU A 25 -13.25 5.58 -10.66
N THR A 26 -12.48 6.21 -9.77
CA THR A 26 -12.02 7.59 -9.91
C THR A 26 -10.51 7.58 -10.01
N ILE A 27 -9.99 8.11 -11.10
CA ILE A 27 -8.56 8.23 -11.36
C ILE A 27 -8.18 9.69 -11.23
N VAL A 28 -7.15 9.98 -10.46
CA VAL A 28 -6.56 11.31 -10.33
C VAL A 28 -5.14 11.26 -10.87
N GLU A 29 -4.73 12.35 -11.52
CA GLU A 29 -3.37 12.50 -12.00
C GLU A 29 -2.51 13.20 -10.94
N TRP A 30 -1.49 12.52 -10.44
CA TRP A 30 -0.48 13.06 -9.53
C TRP A 30 0.90 12.90 -10.17
N HIS A 31 1.69 13.98 -10.21
CA HIS A 31 3.05 13.98 -10.74
C HIS A 31 3.20 13.30 -12.13
N ASN A 32 2.27 13.61 -13.06
CA ASN A 32 2.20 13.00 -14.41
C ASN A 32 1.94 11.48 -14.41
N TYR A 33 1.44 10.93 -13.31
CA TYR A 33 1.03 9.53 -13.19
C TYR A 33 -0.43 9.43 -12.79
N LYS A 34 -1.12 8.42 -13.34
CA LYS A 34 -2.55 8.19 -13.08
C LYS A 34 -2.71 7.22 -11.92
N HIS A 35 -3.28 7.70 -10.83
CA HIS A 35 -3.52 6.94 -9.62
C HIS A 35 -5.02 6.70 -9.43
N LEU A 36 -5.37 5.50 -8.95
CA LEU A 36 -6.72 5.16 -8.57
C LEU A 36 -7.00 5.74 -7.18
N GLU A 37 -7.80 6.80 -7.11
CA GLU A 37 -8.13 7.47 -5.85
C GLU A 37 -9.25 6.73 -5.12
N TRP A 38 -10.28 6.31 -5.87
CA TRP A 38 -11.45 5.62 -5.32
C TRP A 38 -11.91 4.49 -6.23
N ILE A 39 -12.40 3.41 -5.64
CA ILE A 39 -13.06 2.30 -6.33
C ILE A 39 -14.36 1.95 -5.63
N THR A 40 -15.45 1.86 -6.40
CA THR A 40 -16.73 1.34 -5.93
C THR A 40 -16.92 -0.06 -6.48
N VAL A 41 -17.07 -1.03 -5.58
CA VAL A 41 -17.31 -2.44 -5.90
C VAL A 41 -18.68 -2.88 -5.41
N CYS A 42 -19.22 -3.88 -6.09
CA CYS A 42 -20.44 -4.57 -5.70
C CYS A 42 -20.06 -5.94 -5.15
N ARG A 43 -20.57 -6.26 -3.96
CA ARG A 43 -20.43 -7.59 -3.37
C ARG A 43 -21.67 -8.46 -3.69
N ASP A 44 -21.60 -9.75 -3.35
CA ASP A 44 -22.66 -10.74 -3.60
C ASP A 44 -24.00 -10.49 -2.88
N ASP A 45 -24.02 -9.59 -1.89
CA ASP A 45 -25.25 -9.08 -1.26
C ASP A 45 -25.84 -7.88 -2.00
N ASP A 46 -25.40 -7.63 -3.23
CA ASP A 46 -25.77 -6.52 -4.09
C ASP A 46 -25.48 -5.11 -3.51
N LYS A 47 -24.74 -5.04 -2.39
CA LYS A 47 -24.34 -3.77 -1.80
C LYS A 47 -23.10 -3.21 -2.44
N GLN A 48 -23.05 -1.89 -2.50
CA GLN A 48 -21.93 -1.13 -3.02
C GLN A 48 -21.04 -0.62 -1.90
N TYR A 49 -19.75 -0.81 -2.08
CA TYR A 49 -18.72 -0.40 -1.13
C TYR A 49 -17.70 0.44 -1.86
N THR A 50 -17.30 1.56 -1.25
CA THR A 50 -16.33 2.47 -1.83
C THR A 50 -15.06 2.47 -0.99
N PHE A 51 -13.94 2.19 -1.65
CA PHE A 51 -12.62 2.14 -1.04
C PHE A 51 -11.74 3.24 -1.61
N LYS A 52 -10.98 3.93 -0.76
CA LYS A 52 -9.78 4.69 -1.19
C LYS A 52 -8.58 3.78 -1.31
N GLU A 53 -7.54 4.23 -2.01
CA GLU A 53 -6.21 3.61 -1.93
C GLU A 53 -5.70 3.49 -0.48
N SER A 54 -5.95 4.49 0.37
CA SER A 54 -5.61 4.43 1.81
C SER A 54 -6.37 3.34 2.59
N ASP A 55 -7.56 2.98 2.11
CA ASP A 55 -8.40 1.96 2.73
C ASP A 55 -8.00 0.55 2.28
N TYR A 56 -7.05 0.41 1.36
CA TYR A 56 -6.71 -0.91 0.82
C TYR A 56 -6.14 -1.86 1.86
N ASN A 57 -5.51 -1.36 2.93
CA ASN A 57 -5.10 -2.20 4.06
C ASN A 57 -6.29 -2.92 4.74
N ARG A 58 -7.53 -2.49 4.49
CA ARG A 58 -8.76 -3.13 4.97
C ARG A 58 -9.28 -4.21 4.03
N LEU A 59 -8.77 -4.29 2.80
CA LEU A 59 -9.14 -5.34 1.85
C LEU A 59 -8.46 -6.64 2.27
N CYS A 60 -9.23 -7.73 2.33
CA CYS A 60 -8.64 -9.04 2.52
C CYS A 60 -8.02 -9.56 1.22
N LEU A 61 -7.10 -10.52 1.31
CA LEU A 61 -6.52 -11.15 0.11
C LEU A 61 -7.60 -11.68 -0.86
N LYS A 62 -8.71 -12.19 -0.32
CA LYS A 62 -9.82 -12.71 -1.12
C LYS A 62 -10.52 -11.61 -1.92
N ASP A 63 -10.66 -10.41 -1.37
CA ASP A 63 -11.19 -9.26 -2.09
C ASP A 63 -10.28 -8.90 -3.28
N ILE A 64 -8.96 -9.03 -3.13
CA ILE A 64 -7.98 -8.79 -4.19
C ILE A 64 -8.08 -9.87 -5.27
N GLU A 65 -8.19 -11.13 -4.88
CA GLU A 65 -8.40 -12.25 -5.79
C GLU A 65 -9.69 -12.06 -6.59
N ASP A 66 -10.79 -11.69 -5.93
CA ASP A 66 -12.07 -11.43 -6.59
C ASP A 66 -11.98 -10.21 -7.53
N MET A 67 -11.32 -9.11 -7.14
CA MET A 67 -11.08 -7.97 -8.05
C MET A 67 -10.22 -8.35 -9.27
N LEU A 68 -9.17 -9.14 -9.08
CA LEU A 68 -8.33 -9.66 -10.16
C LEU A 68 -9.13 -10.58 -11.09
N LEU A 69 -9.98 -11.43 -10.52
CA LEU A 69 -10.86 -12.33 -11.27
C LEU A 69 -11.84 -11.53 -12.13
N VAL A 70 -12.45 -10.47 -11.59
CA VAL A 70 -13.33 -9.57 -12.34
C VAL A 70 -12.59 -8.90 -13.51
N LEU A 71 -11.33 -8.48 -13.30
CA LEU A 71 -10.48 -7.88 -14.34
C LEU A 71 -10.14 -8.90 -15.45
N VAL A 72 -9.73 -10.12 -15.09
CA VAL A 72 -9.33 -11.17 -16.05
C VAL A 72 -10.54 -11.70 -16.84
N GLN A 73 -11.71 -11.77 -16.22
CA GLN A 73 -12.93 -12.21 -16.89
C GLN A 73 -13.46 -11.20 -17.93
N GLY A 74 -12.94 -9.96 -17.95
CA GLY A 74 -13.39 -8.94 -18.89
C GLY A 74 -14.83 -8.48 -18.67
N LYS A 75 -15.42 -8.75 -17.50
CA LYS A 75 -16.81 -8.37 -17.14
C LYS A 75 -16.97 -6.88 -16.81
N LEU A 76 -15.97 -6.08 -17.14
CA LEU A 76 -15.88 -4.65 -16.84
C LEU A 76 -16.51 -3.81 -17.95
N THR A 77 -17.74 -4.14 -18.37
CA THR A 77 -18.43 -3.47 -19.48
C THR A 77 -18.72 -1.98 -19.24
N ASN A 78 -18.64 -1.55 -17.98
CA ASN A 78 -18.90 -0.18 -17.56
C ASN A 78 -17.65 0.71 -17.56
N LEU A 79 -16.46 0.13 -17.79
CA LEU A 79 -15.18 0.84 -17.71
C LEU A 79 -14.56 1.03 -19.09
N ASN A 80 -13.92 2.17 -19.32
CA ASN A 80 -13.18 2.43 -20.55
C ASN A 80 -11.79 1.76 -20.54
N ILE A 81 -11.12 1.71 -21.69
CA ILE A 81 -9.81 1.05 -21.84
C ILE A 81 -8.74 1.68 -20.90
N LYS A 82 -8.76 3.00 -20.72
CA LYS A 82 -7.80 3.69 -19.83
C LYS A 82 -8.05 3.34 -18.37
N GLU A 83 -9.31 3.24 -17.98
CA GLU A 83 -9.75 2.84 -16.64
C GLU A 83 -9.38 1.39 -16.35
N HIS A 84 -9.57 0.50 -17.31
CA HIS A 84 -9.17 -0.90 -17.22
C HIS A 84 -7.65 -1.06 -17.03
N LEU A 85 -6.84 -0.29 -17.79
CA LEU A 85 -5.38 -0.28 -17.65
C LEU A 85 -4.95 0.28 -16.30
N ALA A 86 -5.53 1.40 -15.87
CA ALA A 86 -5.22 2.01 -14.58
C ALA A 86 -5.56 1.07 -13.42
N LEU A 87 -6.72 0.42 -13.46
CA LEU A 87 -7.14 -0.57 -12.47
C LEU A 87 -6.14 -1.74 -12.38
N GLY A 88 -5.71 -2.29 -13.52
CA GLY A 88 -4.73 -3.38 -13.56
C GLY A 88 -3.38 -2.98 -12.97
N VAL A 89 -2.91 -1.76 -13.27
CA VAL A 89 -1.70 -1.18 -12.66
C VAL A 89 -1.86 -1.03 -11.16
N SER A 90 -2.98 -0.47 -10.69
CA SER A 90 -3.24 -0.27 -9.26
C SER A 90 -3.31 -1.59 -8.48
N ILE A 91 -4.02 -2.61 -8.98
CA ILE A 91 -4.09 -3.93 -8.34
C ILE A 91 -2.70 -4.57 -8.26
N ARG A 92 -1.88 -4.46 -9.31
CA ARG A 92 -0.50 -4.97 -9.32
C ARG A 92 0.38 -4.28 -8.29
N MET A 93 0.28 -2.95 -8.17
CA MET A 93 1.03 -2.17 -7.18
C MET A 93 0.58 -2.54 -5.77
N PHE A 94 -0.73 -2.69 -5.55
CA PHE A 94 -1.28 -3.06 -4.26
C PHE A 94 -0.84 -4.46 -3.81
N THR A 95 -0.89 -5.44 -4.71
CA THR A 95 -0.41 -6.82 -4.43
C THR A 95 1.06 -6.81 -4.01
N ARG A 96 1.91 -6.00 -4.67
CA ARG A 96 3.32 -5.84 -4.30
C ARG A 96 3.47 -5.23 -2.91
N SER A 97 2.68 -4.21 -2.58
CA SER A 97 2.69 -3.58 -1.25
C SER A 97 2.39 -4.58 -0.14
N ILE A 98 1.35 -5.41 -0.29
CA ILE A 98 0.99 -6.42 0.71
C ILE A 98 2.09 -7.47 0.89
N ILE A 99 2.70 -7.93 -0.20
CA ILE A 99 3.81 -8.89 -0.13
C ILE A 99 4.98 -8.29 0.66
N ILE A 100 5.29 -7.01 0.45
CA ILE A 100 6.35 -6.31 1.18
C ILE A 100 5.98 -6.16 2.66
N GLN A 101 4.75 -5.74 2.97
CA GLN A 101 4.26 -5.62 4.34
C GLN A 101 4.37 -6.94 5.11
N ARG A 102 3.92 -8.06 4.53
CA ARG A 102 4.04 -9.38 5.16
C ARG A 102 5.49 -9.80 5.42
N ARG A 103 6.38 -9.57 4.46
CA ARG A 103 7.81 -9.86 4.64
C ARG A 103 8.43 -9.01 5.75
N MET A 104 7.98 -7.77 5.88
CA MET A 104 8.42 -6.87 6.94
C MET A 104 7.92 -7.34 8.32
N GLU A 105 6.65 -7.77 8.41
CA GLU A 105 6.07 -8.37 9.62
C GLU A 105 6.82 -9.65 10.03
N ASP A 106 7.06 -10.56 9.09
CA ASP A 106 7.81 -11.80 9.32
C ASP A 106 9.25 -11.50 9.78
N LEU A 107 9.91 -10.52 9.16
CA LEU A 107 11.25 -10.09 9.55
C LEU A 107 11.26 -9.52 10.97
N GLN A 108 10.28 -8.69 11.31
CA GLN A 108 10.15 -8.13 12.65
C GLN A 108 9.96 -9.23 13.70
N LEU A 109 9.10 -10.22 13.44
CA LEU A 109 8.91 -11.38 14.31
C LEU A 109 10.21 -12.18 14.47
N GLY A 110 10.98 -12.34 13.39
CA GLY A 110 12.30 -12.97 13.42
C GLY A 110 13.29 -12.22 14.33
N VAL A 111 13.33 -10.89 14.21
CA VAL A 111 14.17 -10.04 15.08
C VAL A 111 13.74 -10.15 16.54
N GLU A 112 12.44 -10.05 16.84
CA GLU A 112 11.91 -10.19 18.19
C GLU A 112 12.19 -11.57 18.81
N SER A 113 12.11 -12.63 18.01
CA SER A 113 12.47 -13.99 18.43
C SER A 113 13.96 -14.11 18.75
N CYS A 114 14.84 -13.56 17.90
CA CYS A 114 16.28 -13.54 18.14
C CYS A 114 16.64 -12.75 19.40
N GLN A 115 16.00 -11.58 19.60
CA GLN A 115 16.17 -10.76 20.78
C GLN A 115 15.81 -11.51 22.07
N LYS A 116 14.68 -12.24 22.08
CA LYS A 116 14.27 -13.08 23.21
C LYS A 116 15.24 -14.23 23.48
N LYS A 117 15.76 -14.87 22.43
CA LYS A 117 16.70 -16.00 22.56
C LYS A 117 18.06 -15.58 23.15
N LEU A 118 18.47 -14.34 22.93
CA LEU A 118 19.73 -13.79 23.41
C LEU A 118 19.58 -13.00 24.73
N ASP A 119 18.40 -13.01 25.35
CA ASP A 119 18.06 -12.21 26.54
C ASP A 119 18.41 -10.72 26.39
N LEU A 120 18.41 -10.20 25.16
CA LEU A 120 18.74 -8.81 24.89
C LEU A 120 17.54 -7.93 25.30
N ILE A 121 17.70 -7.10 26.32
CA ILE A 121 16.75 -6.01 26.62
C ILE A 121 16.59 -5.16 25.36
N LYS A 122 15.37 -4.63 25.12
CA LYS A 122 15.06 -3.72 24.01
C LYS A 122 16.24 -2.74 23.85
N PRO A 123 16.89 -2.64 22.68
CA PRO A 123 18.06 -1.78 22.55
C PRO A 123 17.54 -0.37 22.77
N ASP A 124 18.14 0.35 23.70
CA ASP A 124 17.81 1.75 23.86
C ASP A 124 18.14 2.42 22.53
N THR A 125 17.14 2.99 21.83
CA THR A 125 17.36 3.70 20.56
C THR A 125 18.36 4.84 20.74
N TYR A 126 18.55 5.26 21.99
CA TYR A 126 19.62 6.13 22.44
C TYR A 126 20.88 5.31 22.78
N SER A 127 21.72 5.07 21.77
CA SER A 127 23.09 4.58 22.02
C SER A 127 23.89 5.68 22.72
N SER A 128 23.89 5.68 24.06
CA SER A 128 24.74 6.54 24.90
C SER A 128 26.23 6.20 24.80
N ASP A 129 26.57 5.03 24.25
CA ASP A 129 27.95 4.55 24.12
C ASP A 129 28.69 5.14 22.92
N LEU A 130 27.96 5.77 21.98
CA LEU A 130 28.59 6.56 20.93
C LEU A 130 29.01 7.90 21.53
N LYS A 131 30.23 7.94 22.10
CA LYS A 131 30.90 9.21 22.41
C LYS A 131 30.74 10.13 21.21
N ARG A 132 30.13 11.29 21.46
CA ARG A 132 29.86 12.35 20.50
C ARG A 132 31.17 12.75 19.82
N THR A 133 31.54 12.03 18.77
CA THR A 133 32.74 12.33 17.99
C THR A 133 32.40 13.58 17.22
N THR A 134 33.24 14.60 17.39
CA THR A 134 33.07 15.92 16.80
C THR A 134 32.62 15.80 15.34
N PRO A 135 31.54 16.48 14.93
CA PRO A 135 31.08 16.44 13.55
C PRO A 135 32.27 16.81 12.65
N TYR A 136 32.53 15.99 11.64
CA TYR A 136 33.54 16.30 10.64
C TYR A 136 33.22 17.69 10.08
N THR A 137 34.05 18.67 10.42
CA THR A 137 34.03 19.95 9.76
C THR A 137 34.30 19.67 8.29
N ALA A 138 33.32 19.99 7.44
CA ALA A 138 33.52 19.97 6.00
C ALA A 138 34.63 20.99 5.68
N TYR A 139 35.86 20.50 5.60
CA TYR A 139 37.02 21.31 5.29
C TYR A 139 36.91 21.71 3.82
N SER A 140 36.38 22.90 3.58
CA SER A 140 36.37 23.54 2.29
C SER A 140 37.79 23.95 1.92
N ASN A 141 38.59 22.99 1.44
CA ASN A 141 39.80 23.25 0.68
C ASN A 141 39.83 22.36 -0.55
N LEU A 142 39.23 22.86 -1.64
CA LEU A 142 39.41 22.34 -2.99
C LEU A 142 40.84 22.65 -3.43
N ARG A 143 41.80 21.79 -3.09
CA ARG A 143 43.10 21.75 -3.77
C ARG A 143 43.26 20.36 -4.37
N GLY A 144 42.86 20.26 -5.64
CA GLY A 144 42.84 19.01 -6.38
C GLY A 144 44.23 18.41 -6.54
N PHE A 145 44.30 17.09 -6.45
CA PHE A 145 45.46 16.31 -6.87
C PHE A 145 45.12 15.66 -8.21
N ILE A 146 45.88 16.01 -9.25
CA ILE A 146 45.85 15.34 -10.55
C ILE A 146 46.85 14.19 -10.45
N TYR A 147 46.41 12.96 -10.70
CA TYR A 147 47.30 11.84 -10.94
C TYR A 147 47.70 11.85 -12.42
N GLN A 148 49.00 11.90 -12.69
CA GLN A 148 49.54 11.57 -14.02
C GLN A 148 49.82 10.08 -14.10
N ASN A 149 49.49 9.51 -15.25
CA ASN A 149 49.66 8.10 -15.61
C ASN A 149 51.12 7.78 -15.94
#